data_AF-A0A7X6XA39-F1
#
_entry.id   AF-A0A7X6XA39-F1
#
_cell.length_a   1.000
_cell.length_b   1.000
_cell.length_c   1.000
_cell.angle_alpha   90.00
_cell.angle_beta   90.00
_cell.angle_gamma   90.00
#
_symmetry.space_group_name_H-M   'P 1'
#
loop_
_entity.id
_entity.type
_entity.pdbx_description
1 polymer ?
#
loop_
_entity_poly.entity_id
_entity_poly.type
_entity_poly.pdbx_seq_one_letter_code
_entity_poly.pdbx_strand_id
1 'polypeptide(L)'
;LQVSEEAHHILETLMKQFVENKTKYTYSKLGVFLCLIRIAHKFENSYFCSQFVAEMLHISNAVSLSKDASLYLPNELIEELKKTPQTPEFSFDLI
;
A
#
# COMPACT_ATOMS: atom_id res chain seq x y z
N LEU A 1 -13.76 0.97 0.92
CA LEU A 1 -12.79 -0.15 0.96
C LEU A 1 -13.19 -1.04 2.13
N GLN A 2 -13.95 -2.10 1.87
CA GLN A 2 -14.07 -3.18 2.84
C GLN A 2 -12.79 -4.01 2.76
N VAL A 3 -12.14 -4.24 3.89
CA VAL A 3 -10.89 -5.00 4.01
C VAL A 3 -11.19 -6.19 4.92
N SER A 4 -10.64 -7.38 4.63
CA SER A 4 -10.85 -8.53 5.50
C SER A 4 -10.18 -8.31 6.87
N GLU A 5 -10.69 -8.95 7.92
CA GLU A 5 -10.10 -8.87 9.26
C GLU A 5 -8.65 -9.37 9.26
N GLU A 6 -8.34 -10.39 8.46
CA GLU A 6 -6.98 -10.90 8.29
C GLU A 6 -6.05 -9.83 7.70
N ALA A 7 -6.49 -9.17 6.63
CA ALA A 7 -5.72 -8.10 5.99
C ALA A 7 -5.53 -6.90 6.93
N HIS A 8 -6.54 -6.59 7.76
CA HIS A 8 -6.43 -5.56 8.80
C HIS A 8 -5.38 -5.93 9.86
N HIS A 9 -5.43 -7.14 10.41
CA HIS A 9 -4.45 -7.61 11.40
C HIS A 9 -3.02 -7.69 10.86
N ILE A 10 -2.84 -8.10 9.60
CA ILE A 10 -1.53 -8.08 8.95
C ILE A 10 -1.04 -6.64 8.84
N LEU A 11 -1.89 -5.70 8.39
CA LEU A 11 -1.52 -4.30 8.26
C LEU A 11 -1.14 -3.68 9.62
N GLU A 12 -1.89 -3.96 10.68
CA GLU A 12 -1.56 -3.51 12.04
C GLU A 12 -0.18 -4.03 12.48
N THR A 13 0.12 -5.30 12.17
CA THR A 13 1.40 -5.93 12.53
C THR A 13 2.56 -5.29 11.76
N LEU A 14 2.41 -5.10 10.44
CA LEU A 14 3.40 -4.41 9.60
C LEU A 14 3.65 -2.97 10.06
N MET A 15 2.59 -2.24 10.39
CA MET A 15 2.69 -0.86 10.88
C MET A 15 3.42 -0.78 12.22
N LYS A 16 3.15 -1.69 13.16
CA LYS A 16 3.90 -1.78 14.43
C LYS A 16 5.40 -2.00 14.18
N GLN A 17 5.74 -2.97 13.34
CA GLN A 17 7.14 -3.26 12.98
C GLN A 17 7.82 -2.04 12.31
N PHE A 18 7.10 -1.35 11.42
CA PHE A 18 7.62 -0.17 10.74
C PHE A 18 7.89 0.98 11.71
N VAL A 19 6.97 1.23 12.65
CA VAL A 19 7.11 2.27 13.68
C VAL A 19 8.24 1.96 14.65
N GLU A 20 8.37 0.70 15.09
CA GLU A 20 9.48 0.24 15.94
C GLU A 20 10.84 0.45 15.25
N ASN A 21 10.89 0.26 13.93
CA ASN A 21 12.09 0.39 13.12
C ASN A 21 12.19 1.73 12.37
N LYS A 22 11.40 2.75 12.74
CA LYS A 22 11.26 4.00 11.96
C LYS A 22 12.56 4.70 11.62
N THR A 23 13.58 4.57 12.46
CA THR A 23 14.91 5.18 12.27
C THR A 23 15.70 4.58 11.13
N LYS A 24 15.36 3.36 10.68
CA LYS A 24 15.96 2.71 9.51
C LYS A 24 15.40 3.24 8.20
N TYR A 25 14.21 3.84 8.23
CA TYR A 25 13.51 4.25 7.02
C TYR A 25 13.72 5.72 6.67
N THR A 26 13.86 6.00 5.38
CA THR A 26 14.04 7.36 4.86
C THR A 26 13.06 7.69 3.75
N TYR A 27 12.79 8.98 3.55
CA TYR A 27 11.95 9.43 2.45
C TYR A 27 12.74 9.51 1.15
N SER A 28 12.30 8.81 0.10
CA SER A 28 12.98 8.72 -1.19
C SER A 28 12.49 9.76 -2.20
N LYS A 29 13.15 10.92 -2.26
CA LYS A 29 12.90 11.91 -3.33
C LYS A 29 13.30 11.38 -4.72
N LEU A 30 14.38 10.59 -4.79
CA LEU A 30 14.81 9.95 -6.03
C LEU A 30 13.79 8.90 -6.49
N GLY A 31 13.17 8.16 -5.57
CA GLY A 31 12.06 7.26 -5.87
C GLY A 31 10.88 7.97 -6.52
N VAL A 32 10.52 9.17 -6.02
CA VAL A 32 9.49 10.01 -6.68
C VAL A 32 9.89 10.36 -8.11
N PHE A 33 11.14 10.77 -8.33
CA PHE A 33 11.62 11.11 -9.67
C PHE A 33 11.57 9.90 -10.62
N LEU A 34 12.00 8.72 -10.17
CA LEU A 34 11.93 7.48 -10.95
C LEU A 34 10.49 7.07 -11.27
N CYS A 35 9.56 7.23 -10.32
CA CYS A 35 8.13 7.03 -10.52
C CYS A 35 7.58 7.96 -11.62
N LEU A 36 7.96 9.25 -11.61
CA LEU A 36 7.54 10.23 -12.64
C LEU A 36 7.98 9.82 -14.05
N ILE A 37 9.17 9.23 -14.19
CA ILE A 37 9.69 8.72 -15.48
C ILE A 37 9.36 7.23 -15.72
N ARG A 38 8.49 6.64 -14.90
CA ARG A 38 7.99 5.25 -15.00
C ARG A 38 9.05 4.15 -14.91
N ILE A 39 10.10 4.37 -14.12
CA ILE A 39 11.12 3.36 -13.82
C ILE A 39 10.81 2.73 -12.47
N ALA A 40 10.55 1.42 -12.46
CA ALA A 40 10.37 0.66 -11.23
C ALA A 40 11.72 0.46 -10.55
N HIS A 41 11.90 1.05 -9.39
CA HIS A 41 13.09 0.85 -8.59
C HIS A 41 12.77 1.01 -7.11
N LYS A 42 13.16 0.00 -6.32
CA LYS A 42 12.98 -0.01 -4.89
C LYS A 42 14.33 0.18 -4.22
N PHE A 43 14.46 1.31 -3.53
CA PHE A 43 15.61 1.58 -2.67
C PHE A 43 15.39 0.91 -1.31
N GLU A 44 16.41 0.24 -0.78
CA GLU A 44 16.32 -0.44 0.50
C GLU A 44 16.02 0.56 1.63
N ASN A 45 15.02 0.25 2.45
CA ASN A 45 14.55 1.09 3.55
C ASN A 45 14.19 2.54 3.16
N SER A 46 13.95 2.80 1.87
CA SER A 46 13.67 4.15 1.37
C SER A 46 12.36 4.14 0.58
N TYR A 47 11.40 4.95 1.04
CA TYR A 47 10.05 4.98 0.49
C TYR A 47 9.63 6.40 0.16
N PHE A 48 8.80 6.56 -0.87
CA PHE A 48 7.92 7.73 -0.96
C PHE A 48 6.50 7.35 -0.55
N CYS A 49 5.67 8.36 -0.28
CA CYS A 49 4.40 8.18 0.43
C CYS A 49 3.44 7.17 -0.24
N SER A 50 3.15 7.31 -1.53
CA SER A 50 2.25 6.38 -2.23
C SER A 50 2.86 4.99 -2.44
N GLN A 51 4.17 4.88 -2.65
CA GLN A 51 4.86 3.57 -2.69
C GLN A 51 4.69 2.81 -1.37
N PHE A 52 4.88 3.49 -0.24
CA PHE A 52 4.72 2.88 1.08
C PHE A 52 3.31 2.33 1.26
N VAL A 53 2.29 3.15 1.00
CA VAL A 53 0.89 2.71 1.15
C VAL A 53 0.57 1.56 0.20
N ALA A 54 0.99 1.66 -1.07
CA ALA A 54 0.79 0.60 -2.06
C ALA A 54 1.42 -0.73 -1.60
N GLU A 55 2.66 -0.69 -1.10
CA GLU A 55 3.35 -1.89 -0.63
C GLU A 55 2.69 -2.50 0.61
N MET A 56 2.29 -1.69 1.59
CA MET A 56 1.61 -2.19 2.79
C MET A 56 0.28 -2.87 2.45
N LEU A 57 -0.51 -2.26 1.55
CA LEU A 57 -1.79 -2.83 1.10
C LEU A 57 -1.60 -4.10 0.26
N HIS A 58 -0.51 -4.18 -0.50
CA HIS A 58 -0.18 -5.37 -1.28
C HIS A 58 0.26 -6.54 -0.38
N ILE A 59 1.14 -6.29 0.60
CA ILE A 59 1.63 -7.32 1.52
C ILE A 59 0.50 -7.83 2.42
N SER A 60 -0.40 -6.95 2.88
CA SER A 60 -1.56 -7.37 3.66
C SER A 60 -2.62 -8.09 2.86
N ASN A 61 -2.42 -8.25 1.54
CA ASN A 61 -3.41 -8.82 0.62
C ASN A 61 -4.76 -8.05 0.66
N ALA A 62 -4.74 -6.79 1.10
CA ALA A 62 -5.92 -5.93 1.14
C ALA A 62 -6.36 -5.51 -0.27
N VAL A 63 -5.41 -5.41 -1.20
CA VAL A 63 -5.67 -5.09 -2.61
C VAL A 63 -4.70 -5.81 -3.55
N SER A 64 -5.16 -6.11 -4.76
CA SER A 64 -4.30 -6.53 -5.86
C SER A 64 -3.90 -5.30 -6.69
N LEU A 65 -2.60 -5.03 -6.80
CA LEU A 65 -2.07 -3.91 -7.57
C LEU A 65 -1.70 -4.38 -8.98
N SER A 66 -2.09 -3.62 -10.02
CA SER A 66 -1.74 -3.95 -11.41
C SER A 66 -0.30 -3.63 -11.81
N LYS A 67 0.37 -2.71 -11.09
CA LYS A 67 1.78 -2.34 -11.27
C LYS A 67 2.55 -2.42 -9.97
N ASP A 68 3.88 -2.36 -10.08
CA ASP A 68 4.79 -2.29 -8.93
C ASP A 68 4.46 -1.11 -8.01
N ALA A 69 4.59 -1.30 -6.70
CA ALA A 69 4.30 -0.26 -5.70
C ALA A 69 5.11 1.03 -5.93
N SER A 70 6.35 0.93 -6.43
CA SER A 70 7.22 2.07 -6.75
C SER A 70 6.78 2.87 -7.97
N LEU A 71 5.73 2.44 -8.67
CA LEU A 71 5.22 3.09 -9.88
C LEU A 71 3.91 3.86 -9.67
N TYR A 72 3.38 3.98 -8.45
CA TYR A 72 2.16 4.73 -8.19
C TYR A 72 2.43 6.15 -7.72
N LEU A 73 1.99 7.16 -8.47
CA LEU A 73 1.75 8.50 -7.90
C LEU A 73 0.50 8.48 -7.00
N PRO A 74 0.35 9.42 -6.04
CA PRO A 74 -0.79 9.42 -5.11
C PRO A 74 -2.15 9.36 -5.79
N ASN A 75 -2.37 10.17 -6.83
CA ASN A 75 -3.64 10.19 -7.56
C ASN A 75 -3.87 8.87 -8.31
N GLU A 76 -2.83 8.27 -8.88
CA GLU A 76 -2.95 7.00 -9.59
C GLU A 76 -3.27 5.85 -8.63
N LEU A 77 -2.69 5.85 -7.42
CA LEU A 77 -3.01 4.87 -6.40
C LEU A 77 -4.49 4.95 -6.02
N ILE A 78 -5.01 6.16 -5.81
CA ILE A 78 -6.43 6.37 -5.50
C ILE A 78 -7.32 5.81 -6.63
N GLU A 79 -6.99 6.09 -7.89
CA GLU A 79 -7.75 5.55 -9.02
C GLU A 79 -7.65 4.03 -9.12
N GLU A 80 -6.51 3.44 -8.78
CA GLU A 80 -6.37 1.98 -8.73
C GLU A 80 -7.24 1.36 -7.65
N LEU A 81 -7.25 1.92 -6.44
CA LEU A 81 -8.04 1.42 -5.31
C LEU A 81 -9.55 1.49 -5.58
N LYS A 82 -10.01 2.39 -6.45
CA LYS A 82 -11.40 2.46 -6.91
C LYS A 82 -11.79 1.32 -7.86
N LYS A 83 -10.83 0.75 -8.59
CA LYS A 83 -11.08 -0.34 -9.56
C LYS A 83 -11.19 -1.69 -8.88
N THR A 84 -10.59 -1.86 -7.71
CA THR A 84 -10.69 -3.10 -6.95
C THR A 84 -12.17 -3.41 -6.69
N PRO A 85 -12.67 -4.63 -7.02
CA PRO A 85 -14.04 -5.00 -6.72
C PRO A 85 -14.26 -4.84 -5.23
N GLN A 86 -15.12 -3.90 -4.83
CA GLN A 86 -15.63 -3.89 -3.48
C GLN A 86 -16.54 -5.11 -3.38
N THR A 87 -16.09 -6.17 -2.71
CA THR A 87 -16.98 -7.27 -2.32
C THR A 87 -18.18 -6.66 -1.59
N PRO A 88 -19.42 -7.02 -1.98
CA PRO A 88 -20.61 -6.51 -1.31
C PRO A 88 -20.72 -7.10 0.10
N GLU A 89 -21.14 -6.24 1.03
CA GLU A 89 -21.76 -6.50 2.34
C GLU A 89 -21.73 -7.93 2.87
N PHE A 90 -20.92 -8.16 3.91
CA PHE A 90 -21.38 -9.03 4.97
C PHE A 90 -22.61 -8.36 5.61
N SER A 91 -23.80 -8.84 5.20
CA SER A 91 -24.99 -8.74 6.04
C SER A 91 -24.66 -9.46 7.35
N PHE A 92 -24.33 -8.70 8.40
CA PHE A 92 -24.66 -9.15 9.74
C PHE A 92 -26.17 -9.04 9.84
N ASP A 93 -26.86 -10.06 9.33
CA ASP A 93 -28.19 -10.36 9.81
C ASP A 93 -28.03 -10.73 11.28
N LEU A 94 -28.40 -9.76 12.11
CA LEU A 94 -28.80 -9.99 13.48
C LEU A 94 -29.87 -11.10 13.47
N ILE A 95 -29.52 -12.27 14.01
CA ILE A 95 -30.31 -13.21 14.85
C ILE A 95 -29.65 -14.60 14.83
#